data_AF-A0A175VCJ3-F1
#
_entry.id   AF-A0A175VCJ3-F1
#
_cell.length_a   1.000
_cell.length_b   1.000
_cell.length_c   1.000
_cell.angle_alpha   90.00
_cell.angle_beta   90.00
_cell.angle_gamma   90.00
#
_symmetry.space_group_name_H-M   'P 1'
#
loop_
_entity.id
_entity.type
_entity.pdbx_description
1 polymer ?
#
loop_
_entity_poly.entity_id
_entity_poly.type
_entity_poly.pdbx_seq_one_letter_code
_entity_poly.pdbx_strand_id
1 'polypeptide(L)'
;MNIVYEQNTELKDEATYLADKLKQNNNLSFNVKEAPVDDSTKTEKSITLSVEASATVSEEGYKLNIVDGQANIVGNTETGVLYGIQTLLQLLPYEKNTLPIVSIIDYPKFSWRGMHIDVARNFFSVDNIKKFIDQLSYHKLNKFHWHLTDDQGWRIEIRDWPKLTEVGGCRASTPPYGDRTGSDGQPTCGYYTQEEIKEVVAYAKSRHVEVIPEIDMPGHMAAAVAAYPELGVTDTTEPFKPEVKTTWGVHPYLLNTDVATFRWIDQIFTQIAELFPNSRYVHLGGDEATKEQWKTSKSEQDRIKELKLSDENGLQRWFVREVEKTINSKGFTAVGWDEVMEGRGVEGDDISKNMVVMAWRDKDKGRLAAERGNPVVMASGLYFDHYQAPEKQELAKGVEYEAICCLTTLQDVYNYDPIPPKLAIEYRGNILGAQGQLWSEYMHSWDKVEYQAFPRMAALSEMLWTPKERQNYEDFRGRLNSMLAYYERENIRYGEIYDGLKQ
;
A
#
# COMPACT_ATOMS: atom_id res chain seq x y z
N MET A 1 -4.63 35.10 -13.14
CA MET A 1 -3.29 34.48 -13.27
C MET A 1 -3.44 33.23 -14.12
N ASN A 2 -2.37 32.76 -14.76
CA ASN A 2 -2.42 31.60 -15.63
C ASN A 2 -1.57 30.46 -15.06
N ILE A 3 -2.06 29.22 -15.17
CA ILE A 3 -1.22 28.03 -15.15
C ILE A 3 -1.02 27.66 -16.63
N VAL A 4 0.23 27.68 -17.07
CA VAL A 4 0.62 27.37 -18.44
C VAL A 4 1.32 26.02 -18.43
N TYR A 5 0.84 25.07 -19.22
CA TYR A 5 1.52 23.80 -19.43
C TYR A 5 2.04 23.69 -20.85
N GLU A 6 3.17 23.00 -20.99
CA GLU A 6 3.90 22.87 -22.24
C GLU A 6 3.09 22.13 -23.33
N GLN A 7 3.09 22.69 -24.54
CA GLN A 7 2.45 22.09 -25.70
C GLN A 7 3.03 20.71 -26.03
N ASN A 8 2.17 19.80 -26.50
CA ASN A 8 2.52 18.41 -26.84
C ASN A 8 3.01 17.57 -25.64
N THR A 9 2.61 17.92 -24.43
CA THR A 9 2.79 17.10 -23.22
C THR A 9 1.44 16.64 -22.69
N GLU A 10 1.42 15.60 -21.84
CA GLU A 10 0.19 15.10 -21.19
C GLU A 10 -0.14 15.87 -19.89
N LEU A 11 0.37 17.09 -19.70
CA LEU A 11 0.30 17.84 -18.43
C LEU A 11 -1.03 18.55 -18.11
N LYS A 12 -2.07 18.33 -18.91
CA LYS A 12 -3.35 19.03 -18.73
C LYS A 12 -4.03 18.65 -17.42
N ASP A 13 -3.92 17.39 -17.02
CA ASP A 13 -4.54 16.88 -15.80
C ASP A 13 -3.81 17.42 -14.56
N GLU A 14 -2.49 17.51 -14.58
CA GLU A 14 -1.66 18.13 -13.54
C GLU A 14 -1.95 19.62 -13.40
N ALA A 15 -2.06 20.33 -14.51
CA ALA A 15 -2.40 21.76 -14.53
C ALA A 15 -3.79 22.01 -13.94
N THR A 16 -4.76 21.15 -14.27
CA THR A 16 -6.13 21.23 -13.76
C THR A 16 -6.17 20.89 -12.27
N TYR A 17 -5.48 19.82 -11.86
CA TYR A 17 -5.33 19.45 -10.45
C TYR A 17 -4.76 20.59 -9.61
N LEU A 18 -3.67 21.24 -10.08
CA LEU A 18 -3.09 22.38 -9.39
C LEU A 18 -4.09 23.55 -9.30
N ALA A 19 -4.80 23.87 -10.38
CA ALA A 19 -5.80 24.93 -10.40
C ALA A 19 -6.91 24.68 -9.37
N ASP A 20 -7.43 23.45 -9.33
CA ASP A 20 -8.49 23.04 -8.41
C ASP A 20 -8.01 23.09 -6.96
N LYS A 21 -6.80 22.61 -6.67
CA LYS A 21 -6.22 22.69 -5.32
C LYS A 21 -5.99 24.14 -4.90
N LEU A 22 -5.46 25.01 -5.75
CA LEU A 22 -5.29 26.43 -5.43
C LEU A 22 -6.63 27.14 -5.19
N LYS A 23 -7.69 26.76 -5.92
CA LYS A 23 -9.04 27.27 -5.70
C LYS A 23 -9.63 26.77 -4.38
N GLN A 24 -9.54 25.48 -4.09
CA GLN A 24 -10.04 24.85 -2.87
C GLN A 24 -9.30 25.37 -1.61
N ASN A 25 -7.97 25.44 -1.69
CA ASN A 25 -7.11 25.66 -0.54
C ASN A 25 -6.85 27.15 -0.27
N ASN A 26 -6.78 27.97 -1.32
CA ASN A 26 -6.33 29.36 -1.20
C ASN A 26 -7.33 30.37 -1.77
N ASN A 27 -8.48 29.89 -2.29
CA ASN A 27 -9.46 30.70 -3.02
C ASN A 27 -8.81 31.47 -4.19
N LEU A 28 -7.78 30.90 -4.81
CA LEU A 28 -7.06 31.48 -5.93
C LEU A 28 -7.54 30.85 -7.24
N SER A 29 -8.06 31.66 -8.15
CA SER A 29 -8.52 31.21 -9.46
C SER A 29 -7.43 31.41 -10.53
N PHE A 30 -7.08 30.32 -11.21
CA PHE A 30 -6.14 30.30 -12.32
C PHE A 30 -6.82 29.79 -13.59
N ASN A 31 -6.48 30.41 -14.73
CA ASN A 31 -6.86 29.87 -16.02
C ASN A 31 -5.79 28.87 -16.47
N VAL A 32 -6.20 27.65 -16.82
CA VAL A 32 -5.32 26.63 -17.39
C VAL A 32 -5.18 26.89 -18.89
N LYS A 33 -3.94 26.99 -19.39
CA LYS A 33 -3.64 27.28 -20.80
C LYS A 33 -2.52 26.38 -21.31
N GLU A 34 -2.66 25.93 -22.54
CA GLU A 34 -1.59 25.24 -23.27
C GLU A 34 -0.81 26.27 -24.10
N ALA A 35 0.51 26.35 -23.92
CA ALA A 35 1.38 27.24 -24.70
C ALA A 35 2.84 26.75 -24.70
N PRO A 36 3.69 27.20 -25.65
CA PRO A 36 5.13 26.98 -25.56
C PRO A 36 5.67 27.62 -24.27
N VAL A 37 6.41 26.86 -23.46
CA VAL A 37 7.04 27.40 -22.24
C VAL A 37 8.43 27.97 -22.61
N ASP A 38 8.44 29.18 -23.15
CA ASP A 38 9.67 29.92 -23.51
C ASP A 38 9.81 31.24 -22.73
N ASP A 39 10.92 31.96 -22.92
CA ASP A 39 11.18 33.24 -22.26
C ASP A 39 10.11 34.31 -22.54
N SER A 40 9.30 34.19 -23.61
CA SER A 40 8.21 35.12 -23.89
C SER A 40 6.99 34.90 -22.99
N THR A 41 6.76 33.66 -22.55
CA THR A 41 5.70 33.33 -21.57
C THR A 41 6.09 33.65 -20.12
N LYS A 42 7.39 33.80 -19.84
CA LYS A 42 7.96 34.21 -18.54
C LYS A 42 7.87 35.72 -18.28
N THR A 43 6.84 36.41 -18.77
CA THR A 43 6.69 37.87 -18.59
C THR A 43 5.43 38.27 -17.81
N GLU A 44 4.50 37.33 -17.57
CA GLU A 44 3.33 37.50 -16.70
C GLU A 44 3.47 36.73 -15.37
N LYS A 45 2.75 37.16 -14.32
CA LYS A 45 2.58 36.38 -13.08
C LYS A 45 1.87 35.06 -13.39
N SER A 46 2.62 33.97 -13.43
CA SER A 46 2.17 32.68 -13.95
C SER A 46 2.84 31.51 -13.22
N ILE A 47 2.23 30.34 -13.34
CA ILE A 47 2.85 29.07 -12.98
C ILE A 47 3.08 28.32 -14.29
N THR A 48 4.28 27.84 -14.55
CA THR A 48 4.62 27.07 -15.74
C THR A 48 4.94 25.61 -15.39
N LEU A 49 4.42 24.68 -16.18
CA LEU A 49 4.63 23.24 -16.05
C LEU A 49 5.21 22.71 -17.38
N SER A 50 6.33 22.01 -17.32
CA SER A 50 6.97 21.42 -18.51
C SER A 50 7.66 20.09 -18.20
N VAL A 51 7.88 19.29 -19.24
CA VAL A 51 8.64 18.03 -19.15
C VAL A 51 9.94 18.19 -19.92
N GLU A 52 11.07 18.09 -19.23
CA GLU A 52 12.39 18.13 -19.86
C GLU A 52 13.23 16.96 -19.35
N ALA A 53 13.51 16.01 -20.25
CA ALA A 53 14.34 14.87 -19.92
C ALA A 53 15.74 15.33 -19.50
N SER A 54 16.13 15.07 -18.26
CA SER A 54 17.41 15.50 -17.71
C SER A 54 18.16 14.35 -17.05
N ALA A 55 19.41 14.12 -17.45
CA ALA A 55 20.29 13.13 -16.82
C ALA A 55 20.69 13.49 -15.37
N THR A 56 20.25 14.65 -14.85
CA THR A 56 20.65 15.16 -13.52
C THR A 56 19.68 14.82 -12.38
N VAL A 57 18.47 14.35 -12.71
CA VAL A 57 17.44 13.92 -11.75
C VAL A 57 16.87 12.57 -12.19
N SER A 58 16.29 11.79 -11.26
CA SER A 58 15.67 10.50 -11.61
C SER A 58 14.37 10.68 -12.40
N GLU A 59 13.74 9.58 -12.84
CA GLU A 59 12.47 9.58 -13.59
C GLU A 59 11.35 10.36 -12.88
N GLU A 60 11.29 10.27 -11.55
CA GLU A 60 10.31 10.95 -10.70
C GLU A 60 10.84 12.31 -10.17
N GLY A 61 11.97 12.78 -10.68
CA GLY A 61 12.62 14.00 -10.24
C GLY A 61 12.07 15.27 -10.89
N TYR A 62 12.23 16.40 -10.20
CA TYR A 62 11.77 17.71 -10.66
C TYR A 62 12.68 18.86 -10.23
N LYS A 63 12.48 20.00 -10.90
CA LYS A 63 13.03 21.31 -10.53
C LYS A 63 11.89 22.28 -10.32
N LEU A 64 11.91 23.01 -9.21
CA LEU A 64 10.96 24.09 -8.91
C LEU A 64 11.74 25.38 -8.68
N ASN A 65 11.46 26.41 -9.49
CA ASN A 65 12.06 27.74 -9.33
C ASN A 65 10.96 28.78 -9.14
N ILE A 66 11.01 29.52 -8.02
CA ILE A 66 10.08 30.59 -7.70
C ILE A 66 10.85 31.90 -7.61
N VAL A 67 10.55 32.83 -8.53
CA VAL A 67 11.24 34.13 -8.62
C VAL A 67 10.32 35.14 -9.30
N ASP A 68 10.37 36.40 -8.89
CA ASP A 68 9.69 37.54 -9.54
C ASP A 68 8.20 37.33 -9.89
N GLY A 69 7.47 36.63 -9.02
CA GLY A 69 6.03 36.36 -9.20
C GLY A 69 5.73 35.21 -10.18
N GLN A 70 6.72 34.36 -10.47
CA GLN A 70 6.61 33.17 -11.29
C GLN A 70 6.99 31.93 -10.49
N ALA A 71 6.34 30.81 -10.80
CA ALA A 71 6.75 29.48 -10.33
C ALA A 71 6.89 28.55 -11.54
N ASN A 72 8.08 28.01 -11.75
CA ASN A 72 8.39 27.15 -12.89
C ASN A 72 8.70 25.75 -12.38
N ILE A 73 7.90 24.76 -12.80
CA ILE A 73 8.06 23.35 -12.44
C ILE A 73 8.44 22.58 -13.70
N VAL A 74 9.61 21.94 -13.66
CA VAL A 74 10.11 21.09 -14.74
C VAL A 74 10.32 19.69 -14.19
N GLY A 75 9.55 18.72 -14.70
CA GLY A 75 9.70 17.30 -14.35
C GLY A 75 10.49 16.55 -15.41
N ASN A 76 11.11 15.43 -15.02
CA ASN A 76 11.66 14.47 -15.99
C ASN A 76 10.55 13.67 -16.69
N THR A 77 9.39 13.56 -16.02
CA THR A 77 8.13 12.96 -16.45
C THR A 77 6.96 13.77 -15.87
N GLU A 78 5.73 13.45 -16.24
CA GLU A 78 4.50 13.98 -15.65
C GLU A 78 4.45 13.73 -14.14
N THR A 79 4.93 12.57 -13.68
CA THR A 79 5.04 12.25 -12.24
C THR A 79 5.97 13.22 -11.52
N GLY A 80 7.12 13.56 -12.12
CA GLY A 80 8.01 14.58 -11.59
C GLY A 80 7.33 15.95 -11.48
N VAL A 81 6.56 16.34 -12.51
CA VAL A 81 5.78 17.60 -12.47
C VAL A 81 4.75 17.57 -11.34
N LEU A 82 4.01 16.47 -11.16
CA LEU A 82 3.07 16.33 -10.05
C LEU A 82 3.79 16.48 -8.70
N TYR A 83 4.94 15.88 -8.50
CA TYR A 83 5.68 16.03 -7.24
C TYR A 83 6.20 17.46 -7.01
N GLY A 84 6.56 18.18 -8.08
CA GLY A 84 6.83 19.61 -8.02
C GLY A 84 5.60 20.42 -7.62
N ILE A 85 4.42 20.05 -8.12
CA ILE A 85 3.13 20.63 -7.71
C ILE A 85 2.88 20.39 -6.22
N GLN A 86 3.11 19.18 -5.70
CA GLN A 86 2.93 18.89 -4.27
C GLN A 86 3.83 19.76 -3.40
N THR A 87 5.09 19.95 -3.80
CA THR A 87 6.02 20.86 -3.09
C THR A 87 5.56 22.31 -3.17
N LEU A 88 5.08 22.78 -4.32
CA LEU A 88 4.51 24.13 -4.44
C LEU A 88 3.31 24.34 -3.50
N LEU A 89 2.41 23.36 -3.43
CA LEU A 89 1.25 23.38 -2.54
C LEU A 89 1.66 23.38 -1.06
N GLN A 90 2.69 22.61 -0.69
CA GLN A 90 3.25 22.58 0.66
C GLN A 90 3.97 23.89 1.05
N LEU A 91 4.60 24.56 0.08
CA LEU A 91 5.26 25.85 0.27
C LEU A 91 4.29 27.03 0.37
N LEU A 92 3.05 26.89 -0.10
CA LEU A 92 2.05 27.95 -0.10
C LEU A 92 1.24 27.91 1.20
N PRO A 93 1.49 28.81 2.17
CA PRO A 93 0.74 28.80 3.41
C PRO A 93 -0.73 29.14 3.14
N TYR A 94 -1.63 28.43 3.79
CA TYR A 94 -3.06 28.62 3.66
C TYR A 94 -3.55 30.04 3.99
N GLU A 95 -2.96 30.68 5.01
CA GLU A 95 -3.34 32.02 5.46
C GLU A 95 -2.67 33.15 4.67
N LYS A 96 -1.61 32.81 3.93
CA LYS A 96 -0.79 33.78 3.20
C LYS A 96 -0.58 33.28 1.78
N ASN A 97 -1.21 33.94 0.82
CA ASN A 97 -1.02 33.66 -0.60
C ASN A 97 0.33 34.20 -1.13
N THR A 98 1.42 33.89 -0.42
CA THR A 98 2.79 34.34 -0.69
C THR A 98 3.72 33.14 -0.69
N LEU A 99 4.49 33.03 -1.77
CA LEU A 99 5.54 32.00 -1.92
C LEU A 99 6.91 32.59 -1.60
N PRO A 100 7.84 31.80 -1.04
CA PRO A 100 9.23 32.20 -0.91
C PRO A 100 9.92 32.22 -2.28
N ILE A 101 10.92 33.08 -2.45
CA ILE A 101 11.86 32.99 -3.58
C ILE A 101 12.80 31.82 -3.29
N VAL A 102 12.78 30.80 -4.15
CA VAL A 102 13.52 29.55 -3.91
C VAL A 102 13.81 28.81 -5.22
N SER A 103 14.90 28.04 -5.22
CA SER A 103 15.21 27.06 -6.26
C SER A 103 15.41 25.69 -5.62
N ILE A 104 14.68 24.68 -6.11
CA ILE A 104 14.63 23.32 -5.58
C ILE A 104 14.93 22.35 -6.72
N ILE A 105 15.82 21.39 -6.47
CA ILE A 105 16.06 20.21 -7.30
C ILE A 105 15.86 19.02 -6.37
N ASP A 106 14.95 18.12 -6.73
CA ASP A 106 14.48 17.11 -5.80
C ASP A 106 14.03 15.83 -6.52
N TYR A 107 14.26 14.68 -5.88
CA TYR A 107 14.00 13.36 -6.43
C TYR A 107 14.02 12.29 -5.32
N PRO A 108 13.28 11.19 -5.48
CA PRO A 108 13.17 10.17 -4.44
C PRO A 108 14.45 9.33 -4.30
N LYS A 109 14.76 8.94 -3.06
CA LYS A 109 15.81 7.96 -2.74
C LYS A 109 15.43 6.53 -3.14
N PHE A 110 14.17 6.14 -2.96
CA PHE A 110 13.66 4.80 -3.24
C PHE A 110 12.52 4.83 -4.27
N SER A 111 12.46 3.84 -5.15
CA SER A 111 11.43 3.71 -6.19
C SER A 111 10.11 3.17 -5.66
N TRP A 112 10.14 2.39 -4.57
CA TRP A 112 8.93 1.90 -3.89
C TRP A 112 8.66 2.71 -2.63
N ARG A 113 7.58 3.49 -2.66
CA ARG A 113 7.14 4.32 -1.54
C ARG A 113 5.69 4.01 -1.24
N GLY A 114 5.48 2.97 -0.45
CA GLY A 114 4.17 2.32 -0.33
C GLY A 114 3.44 2.59 0.97
N MET A 115 2.12 2.50 0.89
CA MET A 115 1.25 2.28 2.05
C MET A 115 0.25 1.19 1.72
N HIS A 116 -0.07 0.39 2.74
CA HIS A 116 -1.06 -0.68 2.70
C HIS A 116 -2.32 -0.30 3.49
N ILE A 117 -3.49 -0.71 3.00
CA ILE A 117 -4.75 -0.74 3.77
C ILE A 117 -5.39 -2.12 3.63
N ASP A 118 -5.71 -2.70 4.78
CA ASP A 118 -6.59 -3.84 4.95
C ASP A 118 -8.05 -3.41 4.94
N VAL A 119 -8.78 -3.83 3.91
CA VAL A 119 -10.24 -3.65 3.80
C VAL A 119 -11.01 -4.95 4.07
N ALA A 120 -10.30 -6.05 4.27
CA ALA A 120 -10.87 -7.37 4.51
C ALA A 120 -11.36 -7.49 5.96
N ARG A 121 -10.56 -7.07 6.95
CA ARG A 121 -10.94 -7.10 8.37
C ARG A 121 -12.00 -6.05 8.69
N ASN A 122 -11.90 -4.83 8.16
CA ASN A 122 -12.97 -3.83 8.18
C ASN A 122 -13.11 -3.11 6.83
N PHE A 123 -14.33 -3.01 6.30
CA PHE A 123 -14.59 -2.42 4.99
C PHE A 123 -14.68 -0.90 5.04
N PHE A 124 -14.07 -0.22 4.05
CA PHE A 124 -14.13 1.24 3.90
C PHE A 124 -14.71 1.64 2.55
N SER A 125 -15.44 2.75 2.48
CA SER A 125 -16.08 3.20 1.23
C SER A 125 -15.05 3.64 0.17
N VAL A 126 -15.48 3.68 -1.09
CA VAL A 126 -14.69 4.22 -2.22
C VAL A 126 -14.17 5.63 -1.94
N ASP A 127 -15.01 6.50 -1.35
CA ASP A 127 -14.61 7.87 -1.01
C ASP A 127 -13.48 7.91 0.01
N ASN A 128 -13.49 7.02 1.00
CA ASN A 128 -12.40 6.90 1.97
C ASN A 128 -11.10 6.45 1.29
N ILE A 129 -11.18 5.45 0.41
CA ILE A 129 -10.01 4.99 -0.35
C ILE A 129 -9.43 6.12 -1.23
N LYS A 130 -10.29 6.92 -1.89
CA LYS A 130 -9.84 8.09 -2.66
C LYS A 130 -9.19 9.17 -1.78
N LYS A 131 -9.74 9.45 -0.60
CA LYS A 131 -9.10 10.36 0.37
C LYS A 131 -7.70 9.88 0.74
N PHE A 132 -7.54 8.57 0.95
CA PHE A 132 -6.23 8.00 1.24
C PHE A 132 -5.24 8.18 0.09
N ILE A 133 -5.67 7.89 -1.15
CA ILE A 133 -4.87 8.09 -2.36
C ILE A 133 -4.44 9.56 -2.52
N ASP A 134 -5.32 10.52 -2.21
CA ASP A 134 -4.96 11.93 -2.21
C ASP A 134 -3.83 12.23 -1.21
N GLN A 135 -3.86 11.60 -0.04
CA GLN A 135 -2.80 11.73 0.96
C GLN A 135 -1.51 11.03 0.52
N LEU A 136 -1.56 9.88 -0.13
CA LEU A 136 -0.37 9.23 -0.70
C LEU A 136 0.31 10.17 -1.70
N SER A 137 -0.45 10.72 -2.65
CA SER A 137 0.05 11.69 -3.62
C SER A 137 0.63 12.93 -2.95
N TYR A 138 -0.07 13.53 -1.98
CA TYR A 138 0.41 14.72 -1.27
C TYR A 138 1.76 14.47 -0.57
N HIS A 139 1.93 13.27 0.01
CA HIS A 139 3.17 12.82 0.62
C HIS A 139 4.15 12.18 -0.38
N LYS A 140 3.92 12.29 -1.68
CA LYS A 140 4.79 11.72 -2.74
C LYS A 140 5.04 10.20 -2.61
N LEU A 141 4.12 9.48 -1.98
CA LEU A 141 4.05 8.03 -1.96
C LEU A 141 3.41 7.55 -3.26
N ASN A 142 3.95 6.49 -3.88
CA ASN A 142 3.59 6.09 -5.24
C ASN A 142 2.98 4.68 -5.33
N LYS A 143 2.93 3.90 -4.24
CA LYS A 143 2.28 2.59 -4.21
C LYS A 143 1.15 2.57 -3.20
N PHE A 144 -0.03 2.16 -3.64
CA PHE A 144 -1.15 1.81 -2.77
C PHE A 144 -1.34 0.30 -2.82
N HIS A 145 -0.96 -0.39 -1.74
CA HIS A 145 -1.18 -1.82 -1.58
C HIS A 145 -2.57 -2.06 -0.97
N TRP A 146 -3.46 -2.69 -1.74
CA TRP A 146 -4.86 -2.83 -1.37
C TRP A 146 -5.17 -4.28 -1.02
N HIS A 147 -5.27 -4.57 0.27
CA HIS A 147 -5.52 -5.91 0.78
C HIS A 147 -7.01 -6.22 0.80
N LEU A 148 -7.45 -6.91 -0.25
CA LEU A 148 -8.86 -7.05 -0.63
C LEU A 148 -9.52 -8.32 -0.09
N THR A 149 -8.76 -9.30 0.40
CA THR A 149 -9.29 -10.61 0.78
C THR A 149 -8.58 -11.15 2.00
N ASP A 150 -9.36 -11.64 2.96
CA ASP A 150 -8.86 -12.37 4.13
C ASP A 150 -9.95 -13.28 4.71
N ASP A 151 -9.68 -13.94 5.83
CA ASP A 151 -10.57 -14.85 6.52
C ASP A 151 -11.92 -14.21 6.94
N GLN A 152 -11.90 -12.91 7.28
CA GLN A 152 -13.07 -12.16 7.76
C GLN A 152 -13.81 -11.42 6.65
N GLY A 153 -13.36 -11.53 5.38
CA GLY A 153 -13.97 -10.81 4.28
C GLY A 153 -13.31 -10.95 2.92
N TRP A 154 -14.15 -11.16 1.90
CA TRP A 154 -13.78 -11.02 0.50
C TRP A 154 -14.40 -9.75 -0.08
N ARG A 155 -13.57 -8.80 -0.55
CA ARG A 155 -14.02 -7.43 -0.85
C ARG A 155 -14.01 -7.06 -2.34
N ILE A 156 -13.76 -7.99 -3.24
CA ILE A 156 -13.68 -7.71 -4.68
C ILE A 156 -14.69 -8.52 -5.48
N GLU A 157 -15.50 -7.86 -6.32
CA GLU A 157 -16.43 -8.55 -7.21
C GLU A 157 -15.69 -9.35 -8.30
N ILE A 158 -15.96 -10.65 -8.35
CA ILE A 158 -15.55 -11.57 -9.42
C ILE A 158 -16.82 -12.12 -10.05
N ARG A 159 -17.15 -11.68 -11.27
CA ARG A 159 -18.47 -11.89 -11.88
C ARG A 159 -18.88 -13.35 -12.06
N ASP A 160 -17.90 -14.21 -12.34
CA ASP A 160 -18.14 -15.65 -12.54
C ASP A 160 -18.26 -16.41 -11.21
N TRP A 161 -17.93 -15.75 -10.08
CA TRP A 161 -17.87 -16.32 -8.75
C TRP A 161 -18.64 -15.45 -7.73
N PRO A 162 -19.95 -15.19 -7.96
CA PRO A 162 -20.70 -14.19 -7.20
C PRO A 162 -20.79 -14.49 -5.70
N LYS A 163 -20.72 -15.76 -5.28
CA LYS A 163 -20.77 -16.07 -3.84
C LYS A 163 -19.57 -15.55 -3.07
N LEU A 164 -18.45 -15.25 -3.73
CA LEU A 164 -17.30 -14.65 -3.06
C LEU A 164 -17.71 -13.34 -2.37
N THR A 165 -18.58 -12.53 -2.97
CA THR A 165 -19.10 -11.31 -2.35
C THR A 165 -20.46 -11.51 -1.67
N GLU A 166 -21.37 -12.34 -2.20
CA GLU A 166 -22.68 -12.59 -1.58
C GLU A 166 -22.57 -13.32 -0.22
N VAL A 167 -21.59 -14.22 -0.08
CA VAL A 167 -21.30 -14.96 1.16
C VAL A 167 -20.02 -14.45 1.79
N GLY A 168 -18.89 -14.51 1.07
CA GLY A 168 -17.58 -14.13 1.61
C GLY A 168 -17.45 -12.65 1.95
N GLY A 169 -18.29 -11.79 1.37
CA GLY A 169 -18.35 -10.36 1.68
C GLY A 169 -19.08 -10.04 2.99
N CYS A 170 -19.64 -11.02 3.69
CA CYS A 170 -20.46 -10.84 4.89
C CYS A 170 -20.02 -11.77 6.03
N ARG A 171 -19.78 -11.20 7.21
CA ARG A 171 -19.58 -11.97 8.46
C ARG A 171 -20.72 -11.74 9.43
N ALA A 172 -20.96 -12.72 10.31
CA ALA A 172 -22.10 -12.69 11.24
C ALA A 172 -21.97 -11.68 12.38
N SER A 173 -20.75 -11.36 12.80
CA SER A 173 -20.44 -10.41 13.86
C SER A 173 -18.98 -9.97 13.84
N THR A 174 -18.67 -8.96 14.65
CA THR A 174 -17.31 -8.46 14.88
C THR A 174 -17.02 -8.38 16.39
N PRO A 175 -15.77 -8.60 16.83
CA PRO A 175 -15.33 -8.26 18.17
C PRO A 175 -15.59 -6.78 18.47
N PRO A 176 -16.33 -6.45 19.55
CA PRO A 176 -16.54 -5.07 19.94
C PRO A 176 -15.27 -4.48 20.59
N TYR A 177 -15.18 -3.15 20.63
CA TYR A 177 -14.07 -2.46 21.29
C TYR A 177 -13.85 -2.94 22.73
N GLY A 178 -12.59 -3.24 23.09
CA GLY A 178 -12.23 -3.69 24.43
C GLY A 178 -12.58 -5.16 24.73
N ASP A 179 -13.21 -5.90 23.80
CA ASP A 179 -13.40 -7.35 23.90
C ASP A 179 -13.00 -8.04 22.59
N ARG A 180 -11.72 -8.40 22.52
CA ARG A 180 -11.08 -9.05 21.36
C ARG A 180 -11.68 -10.39 20.97
N THR A 181 -12.43 -11.03 21.87
CA THR A 181 -13.01 -12.36 21.69
C THR A 181 -14.54 -12.36 21.63
N GLY A 182 -15.13 -11.19 21.87
CA GLY A 182 -16.56 -11.00 21.92
C GLY A 182 -17.21 -11.03 20.56
N SER A 183 -18.53 -10.85 20.58
CA SER A 183 -19.37 -10.73 19.40
C SER A 183 -20.37 -9.63 19.65
N ASP A 184 -20.39 -8.63 18.78
CA ASP A 184 -21.42 -7.58 18.78
C ASP A 184 -22.80 -8.09 18.29
N GLY A 185 -22.84 -9.29 17.71
CA GLY A 185 -24.04 -9.89 17.12
C GLY A 185 -24.59 -9.14 15.91
N GLN A 186 -23.79 -8.26 15.28
CA GLN A 186 -24.21 -7.45 14.13
C GLN A 186 -23.52 -7.91 12.85
N PRO A 187 -24.28 -8.42 11.86
CA PRO A 187 -23.71 -8.77 10.58
C PRO A 187 -23.02 -7.57 9.92
N THR A 188 -21.81 -7.77 9.43
CA THR A 188 -21.01 -6.76 8.72
C THR A 188 -20.74 -7.24 7.31
N CYS A 189 -21.17 -6.45 6.33
CA CYS A 189 -21.07 -6.76 4.90
C CYS A 189 -20.44 -5.60 4.14
N GLY A 190 -19.73 -5.91 3.04
CA GLY A 190 -19.21 -4.91 2.12
C GLY A 190 -18.23 -5.50 1.12
N TYR A 191 -18.26 -4.99 -0.11
CA TYR A 191 -17.32 -5.29 -1.18
C TYR A 191 -17.35 -4.15 -2.20
N TYR A 192 -16.34 -4.09 -3.06
CA TYR A 192 -16.27 -3.19 -4.20
C TYR A 192 -16.72 -3.92 -5.46
N THR A 193 -17.65 -3.30 -6.17
CA THR A 193 -18.00 -3.72 -7.53
C THR A 193 -16.82 -3.48 -8.48
N GLN A 194 -16.82 -4.14 -9.63
CA GLN A 194 -15.79 -3.93 -10.63
C GLN A 194 -15.74 -2.48 -11.14
N GLU A 195 -16.87 -1.80 -11.21
CA GLU A 195 -16.91 -0.40 -11.66
C GLU A 195 -16.35 0.56 -10.61
N GLU A 196 -16.62 0.31 -9.32
CA GLU A 196 -15.98 1.06 -8.22
C GLU A 196 -14.46 0.85 -8.18
N ILE A 197 -13.98 -0.37 -8.45
CA ILE A 197 -12.54 -0.64 -8.52
C ILE A 197 -11.91 0.13 -9.70
N LYS A 198 -12.52 0.07 -10.88
CA LYS A 198 -12.03 0.84 -12.05
C LYS A 198 -12.01 2.33 -11.76
N GLU A 199 -13.02 2.85 -11.06
CA GLU A 199 -13.07 4.24 -10.62
C GLU A 199 -11.90 4.58 -9.69
N VAL A 200 -11.62 3.75 -8.67
CA VAL A 200 -10.49 3.94 -7.76
C VAL A 200 -9.15 3.85 -8.50
N VAL A 201 -8.96 2.88 -9.39
CA VAL A 201 -7.74 2.70 -10.18
C VAL A 201 -7.50 3.90 -11.11
N ALA A 202 -8.54 4.39 -11.77
CA ALA A 202 -8.46 5.60 -12.59
C ALA A 202 -8.14 6.84 -11.74
N TYR A 203 -8.75 6.96 -10.56
CA TYR A 203 -8.47 8.05 -9.63
C TYR A 203 -7.01 8.03 -9.16
N ALA A 204 -6.50 6.88 -8.74
CA ALA A 204 -5.11 6.68 -8.33
C ALA A 204 -4.12 7.00 -9.44
N LYS A 205 -4.41 6.59 -10.68
CA LYS A 205 -3.61 6.95 -11.85
C LYS A 205 -3.47 8.47 -12.01
N SER A 206 -4.57 9.22 -11.87
CA SER A 206 -4.54 10.69 -11.94
C SER A 206 -3.76 11.36 -10.79
N ARG A 207 -3.38 10.58 -9.76
CA ARG A 207 -2.56 10.98 -8.61
C ARG A 207 -1.14 10.42 -8.69
N HIS A 208 -0.79 9.77 -9.82
CA HIS A 208 0.48 9.05 -10.00
C HIS A 208 0.76 8.02 -8.89
N VAL A 209 -0.31 7.33 -8.46
CA VAL A 209 -0.26 6.24 -7.48
C VAL A 209 -0.63 4.93 -8.19
N GLU A 210 0.24 3.95 -8.11
CA GLU A 210 -0.01 2.59 -8.59
C GLU A 210 -0.79 1.78 -7.55
N VAL A 211 -1.93 1.21 -7.94
CA VAL A 211 -2.75 0.35 -7.08
C VAL A 211 -2.35 -1.10 -7.28
N ILE A 212 -1.88 -1.73 -6.22
CA ILE A 212 -1.43 -3.12 -6.19
C ILE A 212 -2.49 -3.93 -5.44
N PRO A 213 -3.31 -4.75 -6.14
CA PRO A 213 -4.28 -5.61 -5.48
C PRO A 213 -3.58 -6.78 -4.80
N GLU A 214 -4.06 -7.16 -3.63
CA GLU A 214 -3.70 -8.41 -2.97
C GLU A 214 -4.89 -9.36 -2.91
N ILE A 215 -4.64 -10.59 -3.38
CA ILE A 215 -5.51 -11.75 -3.15
C ILE A 215 -4.65 -12.78 -2.42
N ASP A 216 -4.82 -12.88 -1.11
CA ASP A 216 -3.94 -13.70 -0.26
C ASP A 216 -4.20 -15.20 -0.44
N MET A 217 -3.15 -15.98 -0.68
CA MET A 217 -3.22 -17.43 -0.84
C MET A 217 -1.89 -18.11 -0.48
N PRO A 218 -1.89 -19.38 -0.01
CA PRO A 218 -3.06 -20.26 0.17
C PRO A 218 -3.75 -20.13 1.53
N GLY A 219 -3.17 -19.34 2.46
CA GLY A 219 -3.77 -18.98 3.75
C GLY A 219 -4.82 -17.88 3.61
N HIS A 220 -5.36 -17.40 4.73
CA HIS A 220 -6.31 -16.27 4.78
C HIS A 220 -7.51 -16.40 3.84
N MET A 221 -7.98 -17.63 3.63
CA MET A 221 -8.94 -17.98 2.60
C MET A 221 -10.30 -18.45 3.15
N ALA A 222 -10.55 -18.29 4.45
CA ALA A 222 -11.82 -18.73 5.05
C ALA A 222 -13.06 -18.11 4.38
N ALA A 223 -13.01 -16.83 3.99
CA ALA A 223 -14.12 -16.19 3.29
C ALA A 223 -14.41 -16.83 1.92
N ALA A 224 -13.37 -17.15 1.14
CA ALA A 224 -13.52 -17.82 -0.14
C ALA A 224 -14.00 -19.27 0.01
N VAL A 225 -13.46 -20.00 0.97
CA VAL A 225 -13.85 -21.40 1.26
C VAL A 225 -15.27 -21.46 1.84
N ALA A 226 -15.72 -20.47 2.60
CA ALA A 226 -17.12 -20.38 3.04
C ALA A 226 -18.09 -20.17 1.87
N ALA A 227 -17.69 -19.36 0.88
CA ALA A 227 -18.47 -19.12 -0.32
C ALA A 227 -18.52 -20.33 -1.27
N TYR A 228 -17.38 -21.01 -1.44
CA TYR A 228 -17.20 -22.19 -2.29
C TYR A 228 -16.40 -23.27 -1.52
N PRO A 229 -17.07 -24.11 -0.72
CA PRO A 229 -16.43 -25.12 0.13
C PRO A 229 -15.52 -26.09 -0.63
N GLU A 230 -15.78 -26.34 -1.91
CA GLU A 230 -14.96 -27.16 -2.79
C GLU A 230 -13.53 -26.64 -3.04
N LEU A 231 -13.25 -25.36 -2.73
CA LEU A 231 -11.91 -24.78 -2.82
C LEU A 231 -11.01 -25.14 -1.63
N GLY A 232 -11.62 -25.53 -0.50
CA GLY A 232 -10.89 -25.86 0.73
C GLY A 232 -10.46 -27.32 0.80
N VAL A 233 -9.70 -27.65 1.85
CA VAL A 233 -9.23 -29.01 2.13
C VAL A 233 -10.35 -29.79 2.84
N THR A 234 -11.12 -30.58 2.06
CA THR A 234 -12.37 -31.21 2.53
C THR A 234 -12.20 -32.53 3.27
N ASP A 235 -11.05 -33.20 3.14
CA ASP A 235 -10.77 -34.54 3.66
C ASP A 235 -9.81 -34.53 4.87
N THR A 236 -10.01 -33.57 5.78
CA THR A 236 -9.23 -33.44 7.02
C THR A 236 -9.79 -34.28 8.17
N THR A 237 -9.03 -34.43 9.25
CA THR A 237 -9.47 -35.18 10.44
C THR A 237 -10.52 -34.45 11.26
N GLU A 238 -10.50 -33.12 11.24
CA GLU A 238 -11.49 -32.28 11.91
C GLU A 238 -12.72 -32.05 11.01
N PRO A 239 -13.93 -31.87 11.56
CA PRO A 239 -15.11 -31.61 10.74
C PRO A 239 -14.97 -30.35 9.87
N PHE A 240 -15.01 -30.51 8.55
CA PHE A 240 -14.95 -29.40 7.60
C PHE A 240 -16.26 -28.59 7.61
N LYS A 241 -16.22 -27.39 8.19
CA LYS A 241 -17.38 -26.49 8.34
C LYS A 241 -16.98 -25.03 8.09
N PRO A 242 -16.66 -24.68 6.83
CA PRO A 242 -16.14 -23.36 6.52
C PRO A 242 -17.17 -22.28 6.82
N GLU A 243 -16.67 -21.18 7.37
CA GLU A 243 -17.44 -19.99 7.71
C GLU A 243 -16.56 -18.77 7.49
N VAL A 244 -17.18 -17.64 7.15
CA VAL A 244 -16.47 -16.35 7.19
C VAL A 244 -16.15 -16.06 8.65
N LYS A 245 -14.87 -15.87 8.96
CA LYS A 245 -14.43 -15.76 10.35
C LYS A 245 -14.90 -14.45 10.96
N THR A 246 -15.29 -14.51 12.23
CA THR A 246 -15.69 -13.33 12.99
C THR A 246 -14.56 -12.79 13.86
N THR A 247 -13.59 -13.63 14.23
CA THR A 247 -12.45 -13.23 15.08
C THR A 247 -11.16 -13.05 14.30
N TRP A 248 -10.23 -12.32 14.90
CA TRP A 248 -8.89 -12.04 14.37
C TRP A 248 -7.93 -13.23 14.58
N GLY A 249 -6.76 -13.14 13.94
CA GLY A 249 -5.68 -14.12 14.01
C GLY A 249 -5.70 -15.14 12.89
N VAL A 250 -4.85 -16.15 13.01
CA VAL A 250 -4.60 -17.14 11.96
C VAL A 250 -5.60 -18.27 12.02
N HIS A 251 -6.33 -18.49 10.92
CA HIS A 251 -7.33 -19.53 10.81
C HIS A 251 -6.86 -20.71 9.97
N PRO A 252 -7.42 -21.91 10.18
CA PRO A 252 -6.90 -23.13 9.56
C PRO A 252 -7.27 -23.30 8.08
N TYR A 253 -8.17 -22.48 7.52
CA TYR A 253 -8.74 -22.71 6.19
C TYR A 253 -7.74 -22.37 5.08
N LEU A 254 -7.13 -23.41 4.52
CA LEU A 254 -6.28 -23.34 3.34
C LEU A 254 -7.05 -23.69 2.07
N LEU A 255 -6.59 -23.15 0.94
CA LEU A 255 -6.92 -23.69 -0.37
C LEU A 255 -6.36 -25.11 -0.54
N ASN A 256 -7.10 -25.97 -1.24
CA ASN A 256 -6.61 -27.28 -1.67
C ASN A 256 -5.73 -27.17 -2.94
N THR A 257 -5.07 -28.26 -3.32
CA THR A 257 -4.14 -28.29 -4.47
C THR A 257 -4.72 -28.92 -5.74
N ASP A 258 -6.05 -28.98 -5.86
CA ASP A 258 -6.72 -29.57 -7.01
C ASP A 258 -6.60 -28.73 -8.28
N VAL A 259 -6.65 -29.39 -9.43
CA VAL A 259 -6.65 -28.74 -10.76
C VAL A 259 -7.80 -27.74 -10.89
N ALA A 260 -8.94 -28.01 -10.27
CA ALA A 260 -10.09 -27.10 -10.26
C ALA A 260 -9.76 -25.79 -9.53
N THR A 261 -9.04 -25.85 -8.42
CA THR A 261 -8.61 -24.67 -7.65
C THR A 261 -7.62 -23.82 -8.43
N PHE A 262 -6.66 -24.42 -9.14
CA PHE A 262 -5.77 -23.65 -10.02
C PHE A 262 -6.50 -23.03 -11.23
N ARG A 263 -7.55 -23.68 -11.76
CA ARG A 263 -8.41 -23.07 -12.77
C ARG A 263 -9.19 -21.88 -12.20
N TRP A 264 -9.69 -22.00 -10.98
CA TRP A 264 -10.33 -20.90 -10.26
C TRP A 264 -9.36 -19.72 -10.09
N ILE A 265 -8.14 -19.98 -9.62
CA ILE A 265 -7.07 -18.97 -9.48
C ILE A 265 -6.78 -18.26 -10.81
N ASP A 266 -6.67 -19.00 -11.92
CA ASP A 266 -6.48 -18.40 -13.26
C ASP A 266 -7.62 -17.47 -13.67
N GLN A 267 -8.88 -17.85 -13.37
CA GLN A 267 -10.05 -17.02 -13.64
C GLN A 267 -10.06 -15.75 -12.77
N ILE A 268 -9.69 -15.85 -11.49
CA ILE A 268 -9.55 -14.70 -10.59
C ILE A 268 -8.53 -13.72 -11.17
N PHE A 269 -7.30 -14.18 -11.44
CA PHE A 269 -6.25 -13.29 -11.95
C PHE A 269 -6.49 -12.79 -13.37
N THR A 270 -7.33 -13.46 -14.16
CA THR A 270 -7.83 -12.91 -15.43
C THR A 270 -8.69 -11.67 -15.20
N GLN A 271 -9.61 -11.70 -14.25
CA GLN A 271 -10.42 -10.51 -13.92
C GLN A 271 -9.59 -9.43 -13.21
N ILE A 272 -8.63 -9.80 -12.34
CA ILE A 272 -7.68 -8.83 -11.76
C ILE A 272 -6.90 -8.11 -12.87
N ALA A 273 -6.48 -8.80 -13.93
CA ALA A 273 -5.79 -8.16 -15.06
C ALA A 273 -6.64 -7.11 -15.76
N GLU A 274 -7.94 -7.33 -15.89
CA GLU A 274 -8.87 -6.37 -16.47
C GLU A 274 -9.15 -5.17 -15.55
N LEU A 275 -9.16 -5.38 -14.23
CA LEU A 275 -9.49 -4.36 -13.24
C LEU A 275 -8.31 -3.45 -12.88
N PHE A 276 -7.08 -3.96 -12.96
CA PHE A 276 -5.85 -3.24 -12.59
C PHE A 276 -4.88 -3.09 -13.76
N PRO A 277 -5.31 -2.55 -14.93
CA PRO A 277 -4.53 -2.59 -16.17
C PRO A 277 -3.27 -1.70 -16.15
N ASN A 278 -3.15 -0.79 -15.20
CA ASN A 278 -1.98 0.08 -15.04
C ASN A 278 -1.05 -0.38 -13.90
N SER A 279 -1.38 -1.48 -13.22
CA SER A 279 -0.47 -2.04 -12.23
C SER A 279 0.60 -2.87 -12.92
N ARG A 280 1.83 -2.78 -12.44
CA ARG A 280 2.91 -3.72 -12.75
C ARG A 280 2.85 -4.94 -11.84
N TYR A 281 2.26 -4.80 -10.66
CA TYR A 281 2.35 -5.78 -9.58
C TYR A 281 0.98 -6.33 -9.17
N VAL A 282 0.98 -7.58 -8.71
CA VAL A 282 -0.14 -8.19 -7.98
C VAL A 282 0.45 -8.94 -6.80
N HIS A 283 -0.11 -8.71 -5.61
CA HIS A 283 0.31 -9.39 -4.39
C HIS A 283 -0.51 -10.68 -4.23
N LEU A 284 0.18 -11.80 -3.98
CA LEU A 284 -0.45 -13.11 -3.77
C LEU A 284 -0.55 -13.50 -2.29
N GLY A 285 -0.09 -12.63 -1.40
CA GLY A 285 0.03 -12.87 0.03
C GLY A 285 1.08 -13.94 0.33
N GLY A 286 0.63 -15.07 0.89
CA GLY A 286 1.46 -16.25 1.16
C GLY A 286 2.00 -16.35 2.57
N ASP A 287 1.54 -15.48 3.47
CA ASP A 287 1.82 -15.48 4.90
C ASP A 287 0.93 -16.46 5.67
N GLU A 288 1.37 -16.75 6.90
CA GLU A 288 0.65 -17.46 7.97
C GLU A 288 -0.17 -18.72 7.60
N ALA A 289 0.14 -19.39 6.49
CA ALA A 289 -0.56 -20.59 6.07
C ALA A 289 -0.32 -21.76 7.06
N THR A 290 -1.24 -22.01 7.99
CA THR A 290 -1.09 -23.09 8.96
C THR A 290 -1.26 -24.46 8.31
N LYS A 291 -0.25 -25.32 8.40
CA LYS A 291 -0.17 -26.56 7.60
C LYS A 291 -1.03 -27.72 8.12
N GLU A 292 -1.83 -27.52 9.17
CA GLU A 292 -2.55 -28.62 9.83
C GLU A 292 -3.59 -29.29 8.93
N GLN A 293 -4.28 -28.53 8.07
CA GLN A 293 -5.20 -29.14 7.09
C GLN A 293 -4.46 -30.00 6.06
N TRP A 294 -3.36 -29.52 5.50
CA TRP A 294 -2.56 -30.29 4.54
C TRP A 294 -1.88 -31.52 5.16
N LYS A 295 -1.48 -31.47 6.44
CA LYS A 295 -0.92 -32.62 7.17
C LYS A 295 -1.94 -33.75 7.35
N THR A 296 -3.18 -33.40 7.61
CA THR A 296 -4.24 -34.36 7.97
C THR A 296 -5.06 -34.84 6.76
N SER A 297 -4.96 -34.14 5.64
CA SER A 297 -5.64 -34.49 4.39
C SER A 297 -4.94 -35.60 3.62
N LYS A 298 -5.71 -36.58 3.14
CA LYS A 298 -5.16 -37.64 2.30
C LYS A 298 -4.79 -37.13 0.91
N SER A 299 -5.61 -36.28 0.30
CA SER A 299 -5.37 -35.75 -1.05
C SER A 299 -4.08 -34.91 -1.09
N GLU A 300 -3.86 -34.06 -0.09
CA GLU A 300 -2.69 -33.19 -0.01
C GLU A 300 -1.41 -33.99 0.26
N GLN A 301 -1.47 -34.99 1.12
CA GLN A 301 -0.36 -35.92 1.36
C GLN A 301 -0.02 -36.76 0.13
N ASP A 302 -1.02 -37.14 -0.67
CA ASP A 302 -0.79 -37.85 -1.93
C ASP A 302 -0.18 -36.91 -2.99
N ARG A 303 -0.56 -35.63 -3.02
CA ARG A 303 0.06 -34.61 -3.88
C ARG A 303 1.53 -34.37 -3.54
N ILE A 304 1.88 -34.31 -2.24
CA ILE A 304 3.29 -34.20 -1.79
C ILE A 304 4.12 -35.36 -2.35
N LYS A 305 3.60 -36.60 -2.28
CA LYS A 305 4.29 -37.77 -2.83
C LYS A 305 4.41 -37.74 -4.35
N GLU A 306 3.34 -37.36 -5.05
CA GLU A 306 3.32 -37.23 -6.52
C GLU A 306 4.39 -36.25 -7.01
N LEU A 307 4.45 -35.08 -6.38
CA LEU A 307 5.39 -34.01 -6.70
C LEU A 307 6.80 -34.24 -6.11
N LYS A 308 6.98 -35.31 -5.32
CA LYS A 308 8.24 -35.65 -4.63
C LYS A 308 8.74 -34.51 -3.72
N LEU A 309 7.81 -33.85 -3.05
CA LEU A 309 8.08 -32.79 -2.10
C LEU A 309 8.43 -33.40 -0.73
N SER A 310 9.18 -32.64 0.08
CA SER A 310 9.64 -33.13 1.38
C SER A 310 8.52 -33.11 2.44
N ASP A 311 7.71 -32.06 2.42
CA ASP A 311 6.70 -31.75 3.43
C ASP A 311 5.70 -30.70 2.89
N GLU A 312 4.81 -30.23 3.75
CA GLU A 312 3.80 -29.22 3.44
C GLU A 312 4.39 -27.83 3.15
N ASN A 313 5.62 -27.54 3.60
CA ASN A 313 6.33 -26.31 3.21
C ASN A 313 6.81 -26.41 1.76
N GLY A 314 7.25 -27.59 1.33
CA GLY A 314 7.47 -27.90 -0.08
C GLY A 314 6.19 -27.74 -0.90
N LEU A 315 5.04 -28.13 -0.36
CA LEU A 315 3.74 -27.96 -1.03
C LEU A 315 3.34 -26.48 -1.17
N GLN A 316 3.55 -25.66 -0.14
CA GLN A 316 3.32 -24.21 -0.23
C GLN A 316 4.23 -23.58 -1.28
N ARG A 317 5.52 -23.95 -1.29
CA ARG A 317 6.47 -23.46 -2.30
C ARG A 317 5.97 -23.75 -3.71
N TRP A 318 5.57 -25.00 -3.96
CA TRP A 318 5.02 -25.42 -5.24
C TRP A 318 3.76 -24.62 -5.59
N PHE A 319 2.83 -24.46 -4.65
CA PHE A 319 1.60 -23.70 -4.83
C PHE A 319 1.89 -22.25 -5.24
N VAL A 320 2.72 -21.56 -4.47
CA VAL A 320 3.13 -20.16 -4.75
C VAL A 320 3.73 -20.03 -6.14
N ARG A 321 4.56 -20.99 -6.58
CA ARG A 321 5.14 -20.97 -7.93
C ARG A 321 4.09 -21.12 -9.03
N GLU A 322 3.10 -21.99 -8.86
CA GLU A 322 2.02 -22.13 -9.84
C GLU A 322 1.14 -20.87 -9.92
N VAL A 323 0.90 -20.23 -8.78
CA VAL A 323 0.24 -18.92 -8.72
C VAL A 323 1.09 -17.84 -9.40
N GLU A 324 2.38 -17.78 -9.09
CA GLU A 324 3.33 -16.86 -9.70
C GLU A 324 3.34 -16.98 -11.23
N LYS A 325 3.40 -18.21 -11.76
CA LYS A 325 3.31 -18.45 -13.21
C LYS A 325 2.01 -17.91 -13.79
N THR A 326 0.91 -18.09 -13.07
CA THR A 326 -0.41 -17.58 -13.48
C THR A 326 -0.39 -16.06 -13.54
N ILE A 327 0.07 -15.38 -12.48
CA ILE A 327 0.21 -13.92 -12.42
C ILE A 327 1.12 -13.40 -13.55
N ASN A 328 2.29 -14.01 -13.73
CA ASN A 328 3.25 -13.64 -14.77
C ASN A 328 2.65 -13.82 -16.18
N SER A 329 1.82 -14.85 -16.41
CA SER A 329 1.12 -15.06 -17.68
C SER A 329 0.11 -13.95 -18.02
N LYS A 330 -0.35 -13.19 -17.03
CA LYS A 330 -1.24 -12.03 -17.21
C LYS A 330 -0.47 -10.71 -17.40
N GLY A 331 0.87 -10.75 -17.40
CA GLY A 331 1.74 -9.59 -17.62
C GLY A 331 2.15 -8.85 -16.35
N PHE A 332 1.78 -9.34 -15.16
CA PHE A 332 2.18 -8.77 -13.89
C PHE A 332 3.47 -9.38 -13.35
N THR A 333 4.10 -8.69 -12.40
CA THR A 333 5.14 -9.26 -11.53
C THR A 333 4.50 -9.62 -10.19
N ALA A 334 4.65 -10.87 -9.76
CA ALA A 334 4.15 -11.30 -8.46
C ALA A 334 4.91 -10.63 -7.30
N VAL A 335 4.17 -10.30 -6.25
CA VAL A 335 4.69 -9.87 -4.94
C VAL A 335 4.16 -10.84 -3.89
N GLY A 336 4.96 -11.20 -2.90
CA GLY A 336 4.51 -12.02 -1.78
C GLY A 336 5.23 -11.69 -0.49
N TRP A 337 4.58 -12.00 0.63
CA TRP A 337 5.17 -11.90 1.96
C TRP A 337 6.34 -12.87 2.10
N ASP A 338 7.30 -12.56 2.97
CA ASP A 338 8.59 -13.25 2.99
C ASP A 338 8.55 -14.76 3.28
N GLU A 339 7.42 -15.30 3.76
CA GLU A 339 7.10 -16.73 3.80
C GLU A 339 7.15 -17.42 2.42
N VAL A 340 6.89 -16.70 1.33
CA VAL A 340 7.06 -17.24 -0.03
C VAL A 340 8.48 -17.70 -0.29
N MET A 341 9.45 -17.27 0.54
CA MET A 341 10.85 -17.70 0.52
C MET A 341 11.16 -18.92 1.39
N GLU A 342 10.17 -19.50 2.06
CA GLU A 342 10.30 -20.70 2.90
C GLU A 342 10.02 -22.01 2.15
N GLY A 343 10.31 -23.13 2.83
CA GLY A 343 10.34 -24.44 2.22
C GLY A 343 11.55 -24.68 1.33
N ARG A 344 11.75 -25.95 0.95
CA ARG A 344 12.67 -26.35 -0.11
C ARG A 344 11.85 -27.16 -1.11
N GLY A 345 11.76 -26.67 -2.33
CA GLY A 345 11.22 -27.46 -3.44
C GLY A 345 12.23 -28.52 -3.90
N VAL A 346 11.94 -29.14 -5.04
CA VAL A 346 12.93 -29.96 -5.75
C VAL A 346 13.97 -29.07 -6.44
N GLU A 347 15.12 -29.62 -6.87
CA GLU A 347 16.12 -28.83 -7.62
C GLU A 347 15.47 -28.14 -8.84
N GLY A 348 15.61 -26.81 -8.96
CA GLY A 348 14.94 -26.01 -9.99
C GLY A 348 13.54 -25.48 -9.63
N ASP A 349 13.10 -25.64 -8.38
CA ASP A 349 11.79 -25.22 -7.85
C ASP A 349 11.87 -23.98 -6.93
N ASP A 350 12.79 -23.06 -7.24
CA ASP A 350 12.84 -21.77 -6.56
C ASP A 350 11.81 -20.80 -7.17
N ILE A 351 11.29 -19.87 -6.36
CA ILE A 351 10.51 -18.75 -6.92
C ILE A 351 11.38 -17.94 -7.88
N SER A 352 10.75 -17.30 -8.85
CA SER A 352 11.52 -16.55 -9.83
C SER A 352 12.29 -15.39 -9.19
N LYS A 353 13.43 -15.04 -9.78
CA LYS A 353 14.23 -13.87 -9.36
C LYS A 353 13.55 -12.54 -9.66
N ASN A 354 12.48 -12.52 -10.46
CA ASN A 354 11.69 -11.31 -10.69
C ASN A 354 10.59 -11.12 -9.63
N MET A 355 10.24 -12.14 -8.84
CA MET A 355 9.25 -12.01 -7.78
C MET A 355 9.76 -11.04 -6.72
N VAL A 356 8.93 -10.06 -6.38
CA VAL A 356 9.23 -9.11 -5.32
C VAL A 356 8.89 -9.75 -3.98
N VAL A 357 9.82 -9.72 -3.04
CA VAL A 357 9.63 -10.25 -1.68
C VAL A 357 9.36 -9.11 -0.72
N MET A 358 8.25 -9.14 0.00
CA MET A 358 7.92 -8.16 1.03
C MET A 358 8.28 -8.68 2.42
N ALA A 359 9.34 -8.11 3.00
CA ALA A 359 9.92 -8.57 4.27
C ALA A 359 9.23 -7.91 5.47
N TRP A 360 8.29 -8.62 6.08
CA TRP A 360 7.43 -8.11 7.15
C TRP A 360 7.83 -8.60 8.54
N ARG A 361 8.36 -9.82 8.65
CA ARG A 361 8.69 -10.42 9.94
C ARG A 361 9.94 -9.81 10.56
N ASP A 362 11.00 -9.66 9.76
CA ASP A 362 12.26 -9.03 10.18
C ASP A 362 13.12 -8.56 8.98
N LYS A 363 14.17 -7.79 9.28
CA LYS A 363 15.08 -7.28 8.24
C LYS A 363 16.03 -8.33 7.66
N ASP A 364 16.30 -9.41 8.39
CA ASP A 364 17.16 -10.50 7.92
C ASP A 364 16.47 -11.31 6.81
N LYS A 365 15.14 -11.46 6.83
CA LYS A 365 14.36 -12.01 5.71
C LYS A 365 14.57 -11.20 4.43
N GLY A 366 14.48 -9.88 4.53
CA GLY A 366 14.76 -8.97 3.41
C GLY A 366 16.22 -9.07 2.92
N ARG A 367 17.19 -9.14 3.84
CA ARG A 367 18.61 -9.35 3.49
C ARG A 367 18.80 -10.65 2.70
N LEU A 368 18.24 -11.77 3.18
CA LEU A 368 18.37 -13.07 2.55
C LEU A 368 17.73 -13.11 1.16
N ALA A 369 16.57 -12.47 0.98
CA ALA A 369 15.92 -12.36 -0.33
C ALA A 369 16.78 -11.52 -1.32
N ALA A 370 17.30 -10.38 -0.85
CA ALA A 370 18.18 -9.53 -1.65
C ALA A 370 19.47 -10.26 -2.08
N GLU A 371 20.11 -11.02 -1.18
CA GLU A 371 21.31 -11.82 -1.47
C GLU A 371 21.03 -12.97 -2.47
N ARG A 372 19.79 -13.44 -2.55
CA ARG A 372 19.33 -14.42 -3.56
C ARG A 372 19.03 -13.77 -4.92
N GLY A 373 19.03 -12.44 -4.98
CA GLY A 373 18.83 -11.67 -6.21
C GLY A 373 17.38 -11.24 -6.46
N ASN A 374 16.48 -11.42 -5.49
CA ASN A 374 15.10 -10.94 -5.58
C ASN A 374 15.02 -9.43 -5.25
N PRO A 375 14.14 -8.66 -5.93
CA PRO A 375 13.75 -7.35 -5.46
C PRO A 375 13.02 -7.45 -4.10
N VAL A 376 13.25 -6.49 -3.22
CA VAL A 376 12.74 -6.51 -1.84
C VAL A 376 12.06 -5.19 -1.49
N VAL A 377 10.90 -5.31 -0.85
CA VAL A 377 10.22 -4.22 -0.15
C VAL A 377 10.28 -4.49 1.35
N MET A 378 10.76 -3.52 2.12
CA MET A 378 10.80 -3.65 3.58
C MET A 378 9.48 -3.25 4.21
N ALA A 379 8.86 -4.15 4.96
CA ALA A 379 7.61 -3.90 5.70
C ALA A 379 7.79 -4.07 7.23
N SER A 380 8.84 -4.78 7.66
CA SER A 380 9.14 -5.02 9.07
C SER A 380 9.40 -3.72 9.83
N GLY A 381 8.80 -3.61 11.02
CA GLY A 381 8.93 -2.43 11.89
C GLY A 381 8.18 -1.18 11.42
N LEU A 382 7.32 -1.29 10.39
CA LEU A 382 6.51 -0.20 9.84
C LEU A 382 5.01 -0.51 9.94
N TYR A 383 4.59 -1.07 11.06
CA TYR A 383 3.20 -1.42 11.38
C TYR A 383 2.49 -0.23 12.02
N PHE A 384 1.53 0.33 11.30
CA PHE A 384 0.78 1.52 11.71
C PHE A 384 -0.52 1.15 12.44
N ASP A 385 -0.88 -0.12 12.45
CA ASP A 385 -1.85 -0.74 13.33
C ASP A 385 -1.37 -0.85 14.79
N HIS A 386 -0.07 -0.69 15.06
CA HIS A 386 0.49 -0.57 16.42
C HIS A 386 0.10 0.74 17.12
N TYR A 387 0.17 0.76 18.46
CA TYR A 387 0.04 2.01 19.22
C TYR A 387 1.12 3.04 18.82
N GLN A 388 0.77 4.33 18.93
CA GLN A 388 1.64 5.48 18.64
C GLN A 388 2.21 6.14 19.90
N ALA A 389 1.52 5.99 21.02
CA ALA A 389 1.94 6.37 22.36
C ALA A 389 1.74 5.16 23.29
N PRO A 390 2.25 5.17 24.54
CA PRO A 390 2.07 4.05 25.45
C PRO A 390 0.60 3.63 25.57
N GLU A 391 0.33 2.32 25.49
CA GLU A 391 -1.02 1.73 25.51
C GLU A 391 -1.93 2.35 26.58
N LYS A 392 -1.44 2.48 27.81
CA LYS A 392 -2.20 3.07 28.93
C LYS A 392 -2.64 4.51 28.66
N GLN A 393 -1.83 5.30 27.96
CA GLN A 393 -2.17 6.68 27.59
C GLN A 393 -3.23 6.70 26.49
N GLU A 394 -3.11 5.82 25.49
CA GLU A 394 -4.09 5.71 24.40
C GLU A 394 -5.45 5.24 24.94
N LEU A 395 -5.48 4.16 25.72
CA LEU A 395 -6.73 3.63 26.28
C LEU A 395 -7.38 4.55 27.33
N ALA A 396 -6.65 5.52 27.89
CA ALA A 396 -7.24 6.54 28.75
C ALA A 396 -8.14 7.54 27.97
N LYS A 397 -8.00 7.64 26.65
CA LYS A 397 -8.85 8.45 25.77
C LYS A 397 -10.20 7.78 25.50
N GLY A 398 -10.19 6.44 25.46
CA GLY A 398 -11.37 5.61 25.19
C GLY A 398 -10.96 4.21 24.72
N VAL A 399 -11.88 3.24 24.81
CA VAL A 399 -11.63 1.86 24.35
C VAL A 399 -11.49 1.77 22.83
N GLU A 400 -12.06 2.72 22.09
CA GLU A 400 -11.92 2.88 20.66
C GLU A 400 -10.50 3.27 20.19
N TYR A 401 -9.64 3.66 21.14
CA TYR A 401 -8.22 3.92 20.87
C TYR A 401 -7.36 2.67 20.97
N GLU A 402 -7.95 1.50 21.24
CA GLU A 402 -7.27 0.22 21.13
C GLU A 402 -6.55 0.06 19.78
N ALA A 403 -5.42 -0.65 19.82
CA ALA A 403 -4.58 -0.98 18.69
C ALA A 403 -4.13 -2.44 18.85
N ILE A 404 -3.60 -3.07 17.79
CA ILE A 404 -3.30 -4.51 17.81
C ILE A 404 -2.38 -4.89 18.99
N CYS A 405 -1.28 -4.17 19.15
CA CYS A 405 -0.26 -4.36 20.16
C CYS A 405 0.80 -3.26 20.06
N CYS A 406 1.88 -3.45 20.83
CA CYS A 406 3.20 -2.94 20.52
C CYS A 406 3.29 -1.41 20.47
N LEU A 407 4.44 -0.85 20.12
CA LEU A 407 4.62 0.59 20.00
C LEU A 407 5.45 0.88 18.76
N THR A 408 4.96 1.78 17.91
CA THR A 408 5.68 2.27 16.74
C THR A 408 5.44 3.77 16.64
N THR A 409 6.39 4.53 17.20
CA THR A 409 6.29 5.99 17.31
C THR A 409 6.61 6.67 15.98
N LEU A 410 6.31 7.97 15.90
CA LEU A 410 6.75 8.82 14.80
C LEU A 410 8.28 8.77 14.61
N GLN A 411 9.03 8.79 15.70
CA GLN A 411 10.49 8.76 15.68
C GLN A 411 11.04 7.42 15.18
N ASP A 412 10.41 6.31 15.54
CA ASP A 412 10.80 4.98 15.06
C ASP A 412 10.68 4.89 13.52
N VAL A 413 9.56 5.37 12.98
CA VAL A 413 9.32 5.43 11.53
C VAL A 413 10.33 6.33 10.84
N TYR A 414 10.58 7.53 11.38
CA TYR A 414 11.54 8.47 10.80
C TYR A 414 12.97 7.92 10.78
N ASN A 415 13.39 7.29 11.86
CA ASN A 415 14.76 6.80 12.01
C ASN A 415 15.00 5.48 11.27
N TYR A 416 13.95 4.81 10.79
CA TYR A 416 14.06 3.57 10.05
C TYR A 416 15.01 3.70 8.85
N ASP A 417 15.81 2.64 8.63
CA ASP A 417 16.61 2.48 7.42
C ASP A 417 16.15 1.23 6.67
N PRO A 418 15.62 1.35 5.45
CA PRO A 418 15.25 0.20 4.63
C PRO A 418 16.44 -0.71 4.27
N ILE A 419 17.68 -0.21 4.31
CA ILE A 419 18.84 -1.05 4.03
C ILE A 419 19.19 -1.89 5.26
N PRO A 420 19.15 -3.24 5.20
CA PRO A 420 19.55 -4.07 6.33
C PRO A 420 21.03 -3.85 6.69
N PRO A 421 21.40 -3.72 7.99
CA PRO A 421 22.76 -3.36 8.39
C PRO A 421 23.90 -4.27 7.88
N LYS A 422 23.59 -5.55 7.65
CA LYS A 422 24.56 -6.56 7.18
C LYS A 422 24.49 -6.84 5.68
N LEU A 423 23.68 -6.09 4.92
CA LEU A 423 23.56 -6.30 3.48
C LEU A 423 24.79 -5.76 2.73
N ALA A 424 25.46 -6.64 1.98
CA ALA A 424 26.59 -6.27 1.15
C ALA A 424 26.21 -5.25 0.07
N ILE A 425 27.14 -4.37 -0.29
CA ILE A 425 26.90 -3.21 -1.16
C ILE A 425 26.33 -3.63 -2.52
N GLU A 426 26.84 -4.72 -3.11
CA GLU A 426 26.39 -5.27 -4.39
C GLU A 426 24.91 -5.67 -4.43
N TYR A 427 24.30 -6.01 -3.28
CA TYR A 427 22.89 -6.40 -3.19
C TYR A 427 21.98 -5.25 -2.78
N ARG A 428 22.51 -4.08 -2.41
CA ARG A 428 21.67 -2.94 -1.96
C ARG A 428 20.73 -2.45 -3.04
N GLY A 429 21.09 -2.59 -4.31
CA GLY A 429 20.23 -2.25 -5.45
C GLY A 429 18.97 -3.11 -5.55
N ASN A 430 18.90 -4.25 -4.84
CA ASN A 430 17.70 -5.07 -4.78
C ASN A 430 16.66 -4.54 -3.79
N ILE A 431 17.01 -3.61 -2.90
CA ILE A 431 16.05 -2.98 -1.98
C ILE A 431 15.32 -1.86 -2.73
N LEU A 432 14.06 -2.12 -3.13
CA LEU A 432 13.24 -1.17 -3.87
C LEU A 432 12.76 0.00 -3.01
N GLY A 433 12.61 -0.23 -1.70
CA GLY A 433 12.12 0.75 -0.73
C GLY A 433 11.41 0.09 0.46
N ALA A 434 10.43 0.77 1.02
CA ALA A 434 9.66 0.28 2.16
C ALA A 434 8.17 0.64 2.06
N GLN A 435 7.38 0.05 2.95
CA GLN A 435 5.93 0.24 3.02
C GLN A 435 5.44 0.27 4.47
N GLY A 436 4.52 1.18 4.77
CA GLY A 436 3.76 1.18 6.03
C GLY A 436 2.49 0.33 5.93
N GLN A 437 2.16 -0.43 6.98
CA GLN A 437 1.02 -1.37 6.98
C GLN A 437 -0.11 -0.88 7.90
N LEU A 438 -1.34 -0.78 7.40
CA LEU A 438 -2.55 -0.54 8.20
C LEU A 438 -3.45 -1.78 8.18
N TRP A 439 -3.17 -2.74 9.05
CA TRP A 439 -4.06 -3.86 9.34
C TRP A 439 -5.25 -3.39 10.18
N SER A 440 -6.46 -3.80 9.80
CA SER A 440 -7.67 -3.09 10.23
C SER A 440 -8.48 -3.79 11.31
N GLU A 441 -7.94 -4.79 12.02
CA GLU A 441 -8.64 -5.52 13.09
C GLU A 441 -9.25 -4.57 14.15
N TYR A 442 -8.51 -3.52 14.50
CA TYR A 442 -8.91 -2.51 15.51
C TYR A 442 -9.19 -1.13 14.90
N MET A 443 -9.45 -1.07 13.59
CA MET A 443 -9.79 0.15 12.86
C MET A 443 -11.22 0.10 12.31
N HIS A 444 -12.22 0.08 13.20
CA HIS A 444 -13.63 -0.07 12.78
C HIS A 444 -14.22 1.18 12.12
N SER A 445 -13.48 2.30 12.06
CA SER A 445 -13.93 3.56 11.46
C SER A 445 -12.81 4.23 10.68
N TRP A 446 -13.18 5.07 9.71
CA TRP A 446 -12.22 5.83 8.93
C TRP A 446 -11.40 6.81 9.78
N ASP A 447 -12.03 7.46 10.76
CA ASP A 447 -11.36 8.33 11.73
C ASP A 447 -10.22 7.59 12.45
N LYS A 448 -10.39 6.30 12.77
CA LYS A 448 -9.35 5.48 13.39
C LYS A 448 -8.24 5.10 12.41
N VAL A 449 -8.56 4.84 11.13
CA VAL A 449 -7.56 4.64 10.06
C VAL A 449 -6.69 5.88 9.90
N GLU A 450 -7.30 7.06 9.79
CA GLU A 450 -6.58 8.33 9.70
C GLU A 450 -5.73 8.57 10.96
N TYR A 451 -6.31 8.38 12.15
CA TYR A 451 -5.59 8.50 13.42
C TYR A 451 -4.34 7.62 13.44
N GLN A 452 -4.41 6.40 12.91
CA GLN A 452 -3.28 5.48 12.85
C GLN A 452 -2.27 5.81 11.75
N ALA A 453 -2.72 6.34 10.61
CA ALA A 453 -1.86 6.68 9.50
C ALA A 453 -1.03 7.95 9.76
N PHE A 454 -1.66 8.98 10.33
CA PHE A 454 -1.07 10.31 10.50
C PHE A 454 -0.66 10.55 11.95
N PRO A 455 0.48 11.21 12.23
CA PRO A 455 1.42 11.81 11.29
C PRO A 455 2.54 10.87 10.80
N ARG A 456 2.51 9.57 11.14
CA ARG A 456 3.58 8.62 10.76
C ARG A 456 3.78 8.50 9.24
N MET A 457 2.74 8.70 8.43
CA MET A 457 2.85 8.76 6.96
C MET A 457 3.83 9.86 6.48
N ALA A 458 3.87 11.02 7.16
CA ALA A 458 4.82 12.08 6.82
C ALA A 458 6.27 11.66 7.11
N ALA A 459 6.51 10.95 8.21
CA ALA A 459 7.83 10.40 8.53
C ALA A 459 8.25 9.32 7.53
N LEU A 460 7.33 8.42 7.16
CA LEU A 460 7.56 7.39 6.14
C LEU A 460 7.93 8.00 4.79
N SER A 461 7.18 9.01 4.36
CA SER A 461 7.44 9.77 3.15
C SER A 461 8.84 10.39 3.15
N GLU A 462 9.20 11.12 4.21
CA GLU A 462 10.52 11.74 4.28
C GLU A 462 11.65 10.71 4.31
N MET A 463 11.47 9.61 5.05
CA MET A 463 12.44 8.53 5.15
C MET A 463 12.71 7.87 3.78
N LEU A 464 11.68 7.74 2.94
CA LEU A 464 11.77 7.11 1.63
C LEU A 464 12.13 8.06 0.49
N TRP A 465 11.90 9.36 0.66
CA TRP A 465 12.20 10.38 -0.31
C TRP A 465 13.61 10.97 -0.11
N THR A 466 13.95 11.36 1.12
CA THR A 466 15.14 12.15 1.43
C THR A 466 16.37 11.26 1.67
N PRO A 467 17.53 11.55 1.05
CA PRO A 467 18.80 10.88 1.34
C PRO A 467 19.15 10.88 2.84
N LYS A 468 19.76 9.80 3.35
CA LYS A 468 19.94 9.60 4.80
C LYS A 468 20.77 10.71 5.43
N GLU A 469 21.73 11.24 4.69
CA GLU A 469 22.66 12.29 5.11
C GLU A 469 21.98 13.65 5.32
N ARG A 470 20.75 13.82 4.78
CA ARG A 470 19.95 15.04 4.91
C ARG A 470 18.80 14.91 5.92
N GLN A 471 18.58 13.71 6.48
CA GLN A 471 17.53 13.48 7.47
C GLN A 471 17.96 14.01 8.84
N ASN A 472 17.07 14.75 9.50
CA ASN A 472 17.24 15.27 10.85
C ASN A 472 15.87 15.33 11.54
N TYR A 473 15.71 14.53 12.60
CA TYR A 473 14.41 14.40 13.26
C TYR A 473 13.91 15.72 13.88
N GLU A 474 14.80 16.51 14.49
CA GLU A 474 14.42 17.79 15.11
C GLU A 474 13.95 18.81 14.06
N ASP A 475 14.63 18.86 12.91
CA ASP A 475 14.20 19.68 11.77
C ASP A 475 12.85 19.20 11.22
N PHE A 476 12.69 17.88 11.03
CA PHE A 476 11.44 17.27 10.62
C PHE A 476 10.29 17.62 11.56
N ARG A 477 10.50 17.54 12.89
CA ARG A 477 9.49 17.92 13.90
C ARG A 477 9.10 19.39 13.77
N GLY A 478 10.04 20.27 13.45
CA GLY A 478 9.76 21.67 13.15
C GLY A 478 8.85 21.85 11.93
N ARG A 479 9.17 21.16 10.82
CA ARG A 479 8.38 21.19 9.57
C ARG A 479 7.03 20.50 9.70
N LEU A 480 6.91 19.51 10.57
CA LEU A 480 5.67 18.75 10.80
C LEU A 480 4.53 19.66 11.27
N ASN A 481 4.80 20.76 11.97
CA ASN A 481 3.77 21.70 12.42
C ASN A 481 2.91 22.25 11.27
N SER A 482 3.52 22.56 10.12
CA SER A 482 2.78 23.01 8.93
C SER A 482 1.90 21.91 8.34
N MET A 483 2.36 20.66 8.44
CA MET A 483 1.61 19.48 7.99
C MET A 483 0.45 19.14 8.94
N LEU A 484 0.61 19.32 10.25
CA LEU A 484 -0.51 19.17 11.21
C LEU A 484 -1.59 20.22 10.97
N ALA A 485 -1.21 21.47 10.70
CA ALA A 485 -2.17 22.52 10.33
C ALA A 485 -2.91 22.19 9.02
N TYR A 486 -2.24 21.54 8.07
CA TYR A 486 -2.89 20.99 6.88
C TYR A 486 -3.92 19.92 7.24
N TYR A 487 -3.56 18.94 8.07
CA TYR A 487 -4.48 17.88 8.51
C TYR A 487 -5.71 18.43 9.22
N GLU A 488 -5.54 19.39 10.13
CA GLU A 488 -6.66 20.03 10.83
C GLU A 488 -7.64 20.70 9.85
N ARG A 489 -7.11 21.39 8.85
CA ARG A 489 -7.92 22.09 7.86
C ARG A 489 -8.67 21.14 6.93
N GLU A 490 -8.03 20.06 6.50
CA GLU A 490 -8.66 19.02 5.68
C GLU A 490 -9.54 18.07 6.51
N ASN A 491 -9.65 18.31 7.83
CA ASN A 491 -10.40 17.49 8.77
C ASN A 491 -9.94 16.01 8.75
N ILE A 492 -8.62 15.81 8.70
CA ILE A 492 -7.95 14.52 8.79
C ILE A 492 -7.63 14.25 10.26
N ARG A 493 -8.08 13.12 10.80
CA ARG A 493 -7.71 12.70 12.16
C ARG A 493 -6.24 12.27 12.18
N TYR A 494 -5.54 12.61 13.25
CA TYR A 494 -4.13 12.22 13.42
C TYR A 494 -3.83 11.87 14.87
N GLY A 495 -2.89 10.95 15.06
CA GLY A 495 -2.38 10.50 16.35
C GLY A 495 -1.57 11.56 17.09
N GLU A 496 -1.61 11.51 18.42
CA GLU A 496 -0.72 12.34 19.24
C GLU A 496 0.74 11.95 18.99
N ILE A 497 1.60 12.97 18.93
CA ILE A 497 3.03 12.74 18.73
C ILE A 497 3.67 12.44 20.08
N TYR A 498 4.08 11.19 20.25
CA TYR A 498 4.84 10.74 21.41
C TYR A 498 6.33 10.63 21.05
N ASP A 499 7.15 11.53 21.60
CA ASP A 499 8.58 11.60 21.33
C ASP A 499 9.44 10.87 22.38
N GLY A 500 8.84 10.18 23.37
CA GLY A 500 9.58 9.47 24.43
C GLY A 500 10.50 10.33 25.32
N LEU A 501 10.69 11.61 24.97
CA LEU A 501 11.36 12.61 25.78
C LEU A 501 10.50 12.86 27.01
N LYS A 502 11.03 12.39 28.15
CA LYS A 502 10.52 12.61 29.50
C LYS A 502 9.89 14.01 29.62
N GLN A 503 8.62 14.07 30.01
CA GLN A 503 8.11 15.21 30.77
C GLN A 503 8.92 15.39 32.06
#